data_AF-A0A955L3L0-F1
#
_entry.id   AF-A0A955L3L0-F1
#
_cell.length_a   1.000
_cell.length_b   1.000
_cell.length_c   1.000
_cell.angle_alpha   90.00
_cell.angle_beta   90.00
_cell.angle_gamma   90.00
#
_symmetry.space_group_name_H-M   'P 1'
#
loop_
_entity.id
_entity.type
_entity.pdbx_description
1 polymer ?
#
loop_
_entity_poly.entity_id
_entity_poly.type
_entity_poly.pdbx_seq_one_letter_code
_entity_poly.pdbx_strand_id
1 'polypeptide(L)'
;VSPDGEILAWGQLYSSDPTGVYQYSLGQFVPNTNPWGLWKLNIAELILGEDPHLSNITSERVGNGNFYETQGWSSDSSRLIFASDIGKDHPYRIDIWSYSVRTKDLQHLINTQNNWEEMAAYSPDNKKISYMSSACCSWIPGENAIPFRETLATELYIMDSNLKNKRKLTAFNVDGLPSNSIFGEKKNIRAIVAGQEWSSNGESIYFEMPFYNKSDNKIAGSGLWKLEFEGNCGKK
;
A
#
# COMPACT_ATOMS: atom_id res chain seq x y z
N VAL A 1 0.20 -7.06 13.19
CA VAL A 1 0.42 -6.95 14.66
C VAL A 1 1.47 -5.88 14.89
N SER A 2 1.39 -5.11 15.97
CA SER A 2 2.43 -4.18 16.40
C SER A 2 3.73 -4.93 16.75
N PRO A 3 4.90 -4.27 16.69
CA PRO A 3 6.20 -4.91 16.97
C PRO A 3 6.33 -5.52 18.37
N ASP A 4 5.65 -4.95 19.38
CA ASP A 4 5.60 -5.50 20.73
C ASP A 4 4.66 -6.71 20.88
N GLY A 5 3.85 -7.01 19.86
CA GLY A 5 2.88 -8.11 19.91
C GLY A 5 1.58 -7.80 20.65
N GLU A 6 1.37 -6.56 21.11
CA GLU A 6 0.25 -6.21 21.99
C GLU A 6 -0.98 -5.69 21.25
N ILE A 7 -0.85 -5.23 20.00
CA ILE A 7 -1.93 -4.60 19.25
C ILE A 7 -2.10 -5.24 17.88
N LEU A 8 -3.33 -5.57 17.51
CA LEU A 8 -3.72 -5.97 16.18
C LEU A 8 -4.57 -4.88 15.53
N ALA A 9 -4.25 -4.54 14.28
CA ALA A 9 -5.10 -3.71 13.44
C ALA A 9 -5.41 -4.42 12.13
N TRP A 10 -6.63 -4.24 11.62
CA TRP A 10 -7.04 -4.78 10.33
C TRP A 10 -8.11 -3.91 9.68
N GLY A 11 -8.08 -3.86 8.34
CA GLY A 11 -9.20 -3.36 7.54
C GLY A 11 -10.31 -4.41 7.46
N GLN A 12 -11.57 -3.99 7.59
CA GLN A 12 -12.72 -4.88 7.43
C GLN A 12 -13.75 -4.25 6.50
N LEU A 13 -14.09 -4.98 5.44
CA LEU A 13 -15.32 -4.75 4.67
C LEU A 13 -16.52 -4.99 5.58
N TYR A 14 -17.31 -3.96 5.83
CA TYR A 14 -18.51 -4.07 6.69
C TYR A 14 -19.81 -3.83 5.91
N SER A 15 -19.73 -3.26 4.71
CA SER A 15 -20.82 -3.30 3.75
C SER A 15 -20.24 -3.48 2.36
N SER A 16 -20.59 -4.56 1.67
CA SER A 16 -20.31 -4.64 0.22
C SER A 16 -21.05 -3.56 -0.54
N ASP A 17 -22.13 -3.02 0.04
CA ASP A 17 -23.11 -2.16 -0.60
C ASP A 17 -23.06 -0.72 -0.05
N PRO A 18 -22.52 0.27 -0.77
CA PRO A 18 -22.48 1.63 -0.28
C PRO A 18 -23.87 2.31 -0.27
N THR A 19 -24.90 1.73 -0.90
CA THR A 19 -26.25 2.30 -1.03
C THR A 19 -27.40 1.38 -0.58
N GLY A 20 -27.15 0.08 -0.36
CA GLY A 20 -28.18 -0.95 -0.12
C GLY A 20 -28.78 -1.58 -1.38
N VAL A 21 -28.20 -1.38 -2.58
CA VAL A 21 -28.60 -2.09 -3.81
C VAL A 21 -27.41 -2.59 -4.63
N TYR A 22 -26.85 -3.77 -4.28
CA TYR A 22 -26.15 -4.62 -5.25
C TYR A 22 -27.18 -5.35 -6.12
N GLN A 23 -27.55 -4.76 -7.25
CA GLN A 23 -27.96 -5.54 -8.41
C GLN A 23 -26.78 -5.65 -9.37
N TYR A 24 -26.16 -6.83 -9.40
CA TYR A 24 -25.55 -7.32 -10.64
C TYR A 24 -26.67 -7.55 -11.68
N SER A 25 -27.28 -6.49 -12.19
CA SER A 25 -28.12 -6.58 -13.38
C SER A 25 -27.41 -5.84 -14.51
N LEU A 26 -26.97 -6.62 -15.49
CA LEU A 26 -26.62 -6.17 -16.84
C LEU A 26 -25.32 -5.36 -17.04
N GLY A 27 -24.30 -5.58 -16.20
CA GLY A 27 -22.91 -5.25 -16.56
C GLY A 27 -22.57 -3.76 -16.66
N GLN A 28 -23.33 -2.88 -16.01
CA GLN A 28 -23.03 -1.45 -15.93
C GLN A 28 -22.71 -1.05 -14.48
N PHE A 29 -21.53 -0.46 -14.27
CA PHE A 29 -21.17 0.20 -13.02
C PHE A 29 -22.08 1.42 -12.80
N VAL A 30 -22.69 1.54 -11.63
CA VAL A 30 -23.42 2.76 -11.26
C VAL A 30 -22.39 3.81 -10.84
N PRO A 31 -22.32 4.99 -11.49
CA PRO A 31 -21.47 6.07 -11.04
C PRO A 31 -21.81 6.43 -9.59
N ASN A 32 -20.79 6.62 -8.74
CA ASN A 32 -20.86 7.00 -7.32
C ASN A 32 -20.96 5.87 -6.27
N THR A 33 -20.74 4.60 -6.63
CA THR A 33 -20.53 3.53 -5.63
C THR A 33 -19.05 3.20 -5.51
N ASN A 34 -18.54 3.00 -4.29
CA ASN A 34 -17.20 2.48 -4.11
C ASN A 34 -17.18 1.02 -4.61
N PRO A 35 -16.45 0.66 -5.70
CA PRO A 35 -16.32 -0.72 -6.18
C PRO A 35 -15.88 -1.74 -5.13
N TRP A 36 -15.24 -1.30 -4.05
CA TRP A 36 -14.74 -2.15 -2.99
C TRP A 36 -15.66 -2.22 -1.76
N GLY A 37 -16.79 -1.53 -1.79
CA GLY A 37 -17.69 -1.41 -0.64
C GLY A 37 -17.19 -0.42 0.41
N LEU A 38 -17.74 -0.51 1.62
CA LEU A 38 -17.40 0.34 2.76
C LEU A 38 -16.56 -0.46 3.76
N TRP A 39 -15.40 0.09 4.07
CA TRP A 39 -14.42 -0.47 4.99
C TRP A 39 -14.33 0.36 6.26
N LYS A 40 -13.92 -0.30 7.34
CA LYS A 40 -13.57 0.33 8.60
C LYS A 40 -12.22 -0.19 9.08
N LEU A 41 -11.51 0.63 9.83
CA LEU A 41 -10.30 0.23 10.52
C LEU A 41 -10.69 -0.32 11.90
N ASN A 42 -10.28 -1.55 12.18
CA ASN A 42 -10.41 -2.13 13.51
C ASN A 42 -9.05 -2.16 14.19
N ILE A 43 -9.04 -1.90 15.50
CA ILE A 43 -7.87 -1.96 16.35
C ILE A 43 -8.27 -2.66 17.64
N ALA A 44 -7.49 -3.63 18.07
CA ALA A 44 -7.73 -4.42 19.27
C ALA A 44 -6.42 -4.70 20.00
N GLU A 45 -6.53 -4.91 21.30
CA GLU A 45 -5.46 -5.54 22.07
C GLU A 45 -5.39 -7.03 21.71
N LEU A 46 -4.17 -7.52 21.49
CA LEU A 46 -3.88 -8.92 21.26
C LEU A 46 -3.35 -9.53 22.55
N ILE A 47 -4.15 -10.40 23.16
CA ILE A 47 -3.75 -11.13 24.37
C ILE A 47 -3.28 -12.52 23.95
N LEU A 48 -1.99 -12.78 24.15
CA LEU A 48 -1.37 -14.07 23.92
C LEU A 48 -1.26 -14.85 25.23
N GLY A 49 -1.54 -16.15 25.22
CA GLY A 49 -1.55 -17.00 26.42
C GLY A 49 -2.17 -18.37 26.15
N GLU A 50 -2.71 -19.02 27.18
CA GLU A 50 -3.43 -20.30 27.03
C GLU A 50 -4.74 -20.15 26.23
N ASP A 51 -5.39 -18.98 26.31
CA ASP A 51 -6.59 -18.63 25.54
C ASP A 51 -6.33 -17.34 24.73
N PRO A 52 -5.67 -17.42 23.56
CA PRO A 52 -5.38 -16.26 22.73
C PRO A 52 -6.67 -15.60 22.22
N HIS A 53 -6.84 -14.32 22.51
CA HIS A 53 -8.05 -13.58 22.10
C HIS A 53 -7.77 -12.10 21.85
N LEU A 54 -8.78 -11.42 21.30
CA LEU A 54 -8.78 -9.98 21.10
C LEU A 54 -9.65 -9.31 22.17
N SER A 55 -9.13 -8.28 22.83
CA SER A 55 -9.86 -7.43 23.77
C SER A 55 -9.94 -5.99 23.25
N ASN A 56 -10.85 -5.21 23.84
CA ASN A 56 -10.96 -3.76 23.61
C ASN A 56 -11.04 -3.39 22.12
N ILE A 57 -11.80 -4.16 21.35
CA ILE A 57 -11.95 -3.95 19.91
C ILE A 57 -12.65 -2.61 19.67
N THR A 58 -11.97 -1.72 18.97
CA THR A 58 -12.50 -0.46 18.44
C THR A 58 -12.64 -0.55 16.93
N SER A 59 -13.73 0.00 16.40
CA SER A 59 -14.04 0.05 14.97
C SER A 59 -14.30 1.49 14.58
N GLU A 60 -13.45 2.07 13.73
CA GLU A 60 -13.54 3.47 13.36
C GLU A 60 -13.43 3.66 11.85
N ARG A 61 -14.18 4.62 11.32
CA ARG A 61 -13.90 5.22 10.00
C ARG A 61 -13.00 6.42 10.25
N VAL A 62 -11.71 6.24 10.02
CA VAL A 62 -10.72 7.28 10.25
C VAL A 62 -10.79 8.30 9.11
N GLY A 63 -11.16 9.54 9.42
CA GLY A 63 -11.41 10.55 8.39
C GLY A 63 -12.70 10.27 7.60
N ASN A 64 -12.72 10.65 6.32
CA ASN A 64 -13.88 10.48 5.42
C ASN A 64 -13.68 9.38 4.36
N GLY A 65 -12.71 8.48 4.54
CA GLY A 65 -12.43 7.39 3.60
C GLY A 65 -13.49 6.28 3.61
N ASN A 66 -13.55 5.53 2.51
CA ASN A 66 -14.37 4.35 2.33
C ASN A 66 -13.54 3.06 2.23
N PHE A 67 -12.24 3.16 1.97
CA PHE A 67 -11.31 2.04 1.90
C PHE A 67 -10.17 2.21 2.91
N TYR A 68 -9.78 1.13 3.58
CA TYR A 68 -8.68 1.12 4.54
C TYR A 68 -7.90 -0.19 4.39
N GLU A 69 -6.64 -0.08 3.95
CA GLU A 69 -5.73 -1.22 3.87
C GLU A 69 -4.58 -1.03 4.86
N THR A 70 -4.59 -1.80 5.95
CA THR A 70 -3.52 -1.78 6.96
C THR A 70 -2.24 -2.37 6.41
N GLN A 71 -1.11 -1.66 6.54
CA GLN A 71 0.15 -2.05 5.91
C GLN A 71 1.24 -2.38 6.92
N GLY A 72 1.39 -1.58 7.99
CA GLY A 72 2.44 -1.83 8.98
C GLY A 72 2.38 -0.93 10.20
N TRP A 73 3.38 -1.08 11.07
CA TRP A 73 3.51 -0.32 12.31
C TRP A 73 4.87 0.37 12.36
N SER A 74 4.94 1.51 13.05
CA SER A 74 6.22 2.07 13.49
C SER A 74 6.90 1.12 14.46
N SER A 75 8.23 1.12 14.51
CA SER A 75 9.00 0.20 15.35
C SER A 75 8.80 0.40 16.86
N ASP A 76 8.21 1.53 17.26
CA ASP A 76 7.82 1.84 18.63
C ASP A 76 6.34 1.55 18.93
N SER A 77 5.65 0.82 18.04
CA SER A 77 4.23 0.46 18.13
C SER A 77 3.24 1.63 18.22
N SER A 78 3.69 2.88 18.12
CA SER A 78 2.85 4.05 18.39
C SER A 78 1.94 4.42 17.22
N ARG A 79 2.33 4.05 15.99
CA ARG A 79 1.66 4.48 14.77
C ARG A 79 1.42 3.32 13.81
N LEU A 80 0.20 3.23 13.33
CA LEU A 80 -0.19 2.39 12.21
C LEU A 80 0.03 3.17 10.90
N ILE A 81 0.53 2.52 9.86
CA ILE A 81 0.54 3.01 8.49
C ILE A 81 -0.45 2.20 7.64
N PHE A 82 -1.22 2.89 6.81
CA PHE A 82 -2.28 2.30 5.98
C PHE A 82 -2.51 3.12 4.70
N ALA A 83 -3.04 2.48 3.66
CA ALA A 83 -3.55 3.19 2.49
C ALA A 83 -5.05 3.42 2.58
N SER A 84 -5.49 4.57 2.06
CA SER A 84 -6.90 4.95 2.07
C SER A 84 -7.22 6.02 1.03
N ASP A 85 -8.50 6.07 0.65
CA ASP A 85 -9.12 7.08 -0.21
C ASP A 85 -9.65 8.30 0.59
N ILE A 86 -9.16 8.54 1.81
CA ILE A 86 -9.50 9.74 2.60
C ILE A 86 -9.22 11.00 1.78
N GLY A 87 -10.22 11.87 1.66
CA GLY A 87 -10.13 13.12 0.90
C GLY A 87 -10.14 12.93 -0.62
N LYS A 88 -10.49 11.75 -1.13
CA LYS A 88 -10.48 11.41 -2.55
C LYS A 88 -11.90 11.24 -3.08
N ASP A 89 -12.05 11.52 -4.36
CA ASP A 89 -13.31 11.38 -5.11
C ASP A 89 -13.46 9.99 -5.73
N HIS A 90 -12.41 9.17 -5.71
CA HIS A 90 -12.40 7.85 -6.31
C HIS A 90 -11.55 6.87 -5.48
N PRO A 91 -12.03 5.65 -5.18
CA PRO A 91 -11.28 4.67 -4.40
C PRO A 91 -9.96 4.24 -5.05
N TYR A 92 -9.86 4.21 -6.40
CA TYR A 92 -8.55 4.00 -7.03
C TYR A 92 -7.50 5.09 -6.76
N ARG A 93 -7.86 6.25 -6.21
CA ARG A 93 -6.90 7.28 -5.83
C ARG A 93 -6.67 7.10 -4.34
N ILE A 94 -5.67 6.33 -3.97
CA ILE A 94 -5.32 6.10 -2.56
C ILE A 94 -3.99 6.73 -2.24
N ASP A 95 -3.91 7.20 -1.02
CA ASP A 95 -2.75 7.81 -0.42
C ASP A 95 -2.35 7.04 0.84
N ILE A 96 -1.14 7.30 1.31
CA ILE A 96 -0.59 6.68 2.52
C ILE A 96 -0.82 7.61 3.72
N TRP A 97 -1.32 7.03 4.79
CA TRP A 97 -1.68 7.70 6.03
C TRP A 97 -1.00 7.04 7.23
N SER A 98 -0.68 7.85 8.23
CA SER A 98 -0.27 7.38 9.55
C SER A 98 -1.31 7.76 10.59
N TYR A 99 -1.64 6.81 11.46
CA TYR A 99 -2.59 7.03 12.54
C TYR A 99 -1.98 6.62 13.89
N SER A 100 -1.99 7.55 14.84
CA SER A 100 -1.62 7.30 16.23
C SER A 100 -2.81 6.68 16.96
N VAL A 101 -2.66 5.43 17.38
CA VAL A 101 -3.75 4.70 18.05
C VAL A 101 -4.08 5.28 19.43
N ARG A 102 -3.08 5.88 20.10
CA ARG A 102 -3.22 6.47 21.44
C ARG A 102 -3.84 7.86 21.40
N THR A 103 -3.36 8.73 20.52
CA THR A 103 -3.80 10.14 20.48
C THR A 103 -4.89 10.39 19.45
N LYS A 104 -5.23 9.39 18.62
CA LYS A 104 -6.16 9.50 17.50
C LYS A 104 -5.73 10.54 16.46
N ASP A 105 -4.43 10.86 16.45
CA ASP A 105 -3.82 11.79 15.50
C ASP A 105 -3.69 11.12 14.13
N LEU A 106 -4.19 11.79 13.09
CA LEU A 106 -4.18 11.32 11.70
C LEU A 106 -3.28 12.23 10.87
N GLN A 107 -2.25 11.65 10.27
CA GLN A 107 -1.28 12.35 9.44
C GLN A 107 -1.29 11.83 8.00
N HIS A 108 -1.44 12.75 7.05
CA HIS A 108 -1.34 12.48 5.62
C HIS A 108 0.15 12.42 5.21
N LEU A 109 0.67 11.25 4.84
CA LEU A 109 2.10 11.07 4.56
C LEU A 109 2.42 11.34 3.07
N ILE A 110 1.61 10.77 2.18
CA ILE A 110 1.72 10.97 0.73
C ILE A 110 0.41 11.58 0.26
N ASN A 111 0.46 12.75 -0.39
CA ASN A 111 -0.70 13.41 -0.95
C ASN A 111 -0.53 13.55 -2.46
N THR A 112 -1.16 12.65 -3.21
CA THR A 112 -1.04 12.60 -4.67
C THR A 112 -2.41 12.57 -5.33
N GLN A 113 -2.61 13.31 -6.40
CA GLN A 113 -3.94 13.41 -7.00
C GLN A 113 -4.34 12.14 -7.76
N ASN A 114 -3.41 11.60 -8.55
CA ASN A 114 -3.70 10.56 -9.56
C ASN A 114 -2.72 9.39 -9.49
N ASN A 115 -2.16 9.11 -8.31
CA ASN A 115 -1.29 7.96 -8.13
C ASN A 115 -1.97 6.89 -7.28
N TRP A 116 -1.43 5.69 -7.40
CA TRP A 116 -1.69 4.55 -6.55
C TRP A 116 -0.52 4.40 -5.58
N GLU A 117 -0.78 4.62 -4.30
CA GLU A 117 0.23 4.64 -3.23
C GLU A 117 -0.14 3.63 -2.14
N GLU A 118 0.65 2.57 -1.98
CA GLU A 118 0.36 1.49 -1.01
C GLU A 118 1.65 0.83 -0.48
N MET A 119 1.47 -0.26 0.26
CA MET A 119 2.51 -1.15 0.75
C MET A 119 3.58 -0.39 1.53
N ALA A 120 3.21 0.64 2.29
CA ALA A 120 4.16 1.49 2.99
C ALA A 120 4.68 0.84 4.28
N ALA A 121 5.94 1.08 4.60
CA ALA A 121 6.59 0.54 5.78
C ALA A 121 7.58 1.54 6.38
N TYR A 122 7.60 1.64 7.72
CA TYR A 122 8.64 2.37 8.44
C TYR A 122 9.97 1.61 8.40
N SER A 123 11.08 2.35 8.31
CA SER A 123 12.39 1.77 8.62
C SER A 123 12.48 1.38 10.10
N PRO A 124 13.34 0.43 10.48
CA PRO A 124 13.49 0.01 11.88
C PRO A 124 13.81 1.15 12.86
N ASP A 125 14.46 2.23 12.38
CA ASP A 125 14.76 3.42 13.19
C ASP A 125 13.70 4.53 13.12
N ASN A 126 12.56 4.29 12.46
CA ASN A 126 11.44 5.23 12.21
C ASN A 126 11.84 6.53 11.48
N LYS A 127 13.04 6.63 10.91
CA LYS A 127 13.50 7.84 10.22
C LYS A 127 13.12 7.88 8.74
N LYS A 128 12.77 6.74 8.16
CA LYS A 128 12.40 6.61 6.76
C LYS A 128 11.07 5.87 6.62
N ILE A 129 10.41 6.10 5.50
CA ILE A 129 9.25 5.35 5.05
C ILE A 129 9.52 4.92 3.62
N SER A 130 9.46 3.62 3.35
CA SER A 130 9.42 3.09 1.99
C SER A 130 7.98 2.84 1.58
N TYR A 131 7.67 2.88 0.28
CA TYR A 131 6.31 2.66 -0.23
C TYR A 131 6.28 2.30 -1.70
N MET A 132 5.21 1.62 -2.13
CA MET A 132 4.87 1.39 -3.54
C MET A 132 4.19 2.65 -4.10
N SER A 133 4.62 3.10 -5.28
CA SER A 133 4.00 4.24 -5.96
C SER A 133 3.92 4.05 -7.47
N SER A 134 2.81 4.48 -8.08
CA SER A 134 2.64 4.59 -9.53
C SER A 134 3.12 5.93 -10.13
N ALA A 135 3.72 6.83 -9.34
CA ALA A 135 4.12 8.17 -9.78
C ALA A 135 5.08 8.17 -10.99
N CYS A 136 5.79 7.07 -11.22
CA CYS A 136 6.72 6.88 -12.33
C CYS A 136 6.06 6.73 -13.71
N CYS A 137 4.82 6.25 -13.76
CA CYS A 137 4.44 5.34 -14.82
C CYS A 137 3.18 5.73 -15.60
N SER A 138 2.81 7.01 -15.58
CA SER A 138 1.64 7.56 -16.31
C SER A 138 0.37 6.71 -16.13
N TRP A 139 0.18 6.18 -14.92
CA TRP A 139 -1.01 5.41 -14.59
C TRP A 139 -2.22 6.35 -14.53
N ILE A 140 -3.32 5.94 -15.16
CA ILE A 140 -4.58 6.68 -15.18
C ILE A 140 -5.60 5.83 -14.40
N PRO A 141 -6.16 6.33 -13.30
CA PRO A 141 -7.26 5.67 -12.63
C PRO A 141 -8.41 5.53 -13.62
N GLY A 142 -8.72 4.29 -14.02
CA GLY A 142 -9.82 4.04 -14.96
C GLY A 142 -11.16 4.33 -14.29
N GLU A 143 -12.04 5.07 -14.98
CA GLU A 143 -13.40 5.41 -14.49
C GLU A 143 -14.29 4.17 -14.25
N ASN A 144 -13.90 3.00 -14.78
CA ASN A 144 -14.72 1.77 -14.77
C ASN A 144 -14.05 0.55 -14.10
N ALA A 145 -13.08 0.73 -13.18
CA ALA A 145 -12.37 -0.34 -12.45
C ALA A 145 -11.49 -1.31 -13.28
N ILE A 146 -11.90 -1.62 -14.50
CA ILE A 146 -11.31 -2.63 -15.39
C ILE A 146 -9.95 -2.18 -15.97
N PRO A 147 -9.62 -0.89 -16.18
CA PRO A 147 -8.26 -0.53 -16.57
C PRO A 147 -7.23 -0.62 -15.43
N PHE A 148 -7.65 -0.62 -14.15
CA PHE A 148 -6.71 -0.49 -13.02
C PHE A 148 -5.64 -1.59 -13.06
N ARG A 149 -6.08 -2.84 -13.14
CA ARG A 149 -5.16 -3.99 -13.21
C ARG A 149 -4.48 -4.11 -14.56
N GLU A 150 -4.88 -3.40 -15.61
CA GLU A 150 -4.27 -3.51 -16.93
C GLU A 150 -3.11 -2.54 -17.11
N THR A 151 -3.18 -1.37 -16.48
CA THR A 151 -2.21 -0.29 -16.68
C THR A 151 -1.33 -0.01 -15.47
N LEU A 152 -1.64 -0.55 -14.28
CA LEU A 152 -0.87 -0.27 -13.08
C LEU A 152 0.60 -0.68 -13.25
N ALA A 153 1.50 0.26 -13.06
CA ALA A 153 2.92 0.00 -12.97
C ALA A 153 3.44 0.82 -11.80
N THR A 154 4.25 0.19 -10.94
CA THR A 154 4.72 0.81 -9.71
C THR A 154 6.19 0.56 -9.49
N GLU A 155 6.79 1.41 -8.66
CA GLU A 155 8.18 1.31 -8.24
C GLU A 155 8.24 1.45 -6.71
N LEU A 156 9.36 1.02 -6.13
CA LEU A 156 9.66 1.27 -4.74
C LEU A 156 10.20 2.70 -4.59
N TYR A 157 9.64 3.44 -3.65
CA TYR A 157 10.08 4.76 -3.23
C TYR A 157 10.50 4.74 -1.77
N ILE A 158 11.26 5.76 -1.38
CA ILE A 158 11.61 6.04 0.01
C ILE A 158 11.55 7.55 0.27
N MET A 159 11.19 7.91 1.49
CA MET A 159 11.25 9.28 1.99
C MET A 159 11.67 9.32 3.45
N ASP A 160 11.99 10.52 3.94
CA ASP A 160 12.15 10.75 5.38
C ASP A 160 10.78 10.71 6.07
N SER A 161 10.73 10.29 7.34
CA SER A 161 9.49 10.29 8.13
C SER A 161 8.94 11.70 8.40
N ASN A 162 9.76 12.74 8.20
CA ASN A 162 9.33 14.14 8.17
C ASN A 162 8.79 14.59 6.78
N LEU A 163 8.55 13.64 5.88
CA LEU A 163 7.98 13.80 4.53
C LEU A 163 8.88 14.48 3.49
N LYS A 164 10.17 14.68 3.81
CA LYS A 164 11.16 15.25 2.90
C LYS A 164 11.91 14.15 2.13
N ASN A 165 12.74 14.58 1.18
CA ASN A 165 13.72 13.74 0.49
C ASN A 165 13.11 12.49 -0.18
N LYS A 166 11.93 12.65 -0.79
CA LYS A 166 11.27 11.59 -1.56
C LYS A 166 12.14 11.22 -2.75
N ARG A 167 12.45 9.93 -2.90
CA ARG A 167 13.23 9.40 -4.03
C ARG A 167 12.74 8.02 -4.44
N LYS A 168 12.86 7.74 -5.74
CA LYS A 168 12.61 6.43 -6.31
C LYS A 168 13.82 5.52 -6.09
N LEU A 169 13.60 4.28 -5.68
CA LEU A 169 14.65 3.29 -5.42
C LEU A 169 14.79 2.26 -6.54
N THR A 170 13.73 1.99 -7.29
CA THR A 170 13.74 0.99 -8.39
C THR A 170 13.40 1.63 -9.73
N ALA A 171 13.64 0.91 -10.82
CA ALA A 171 13.34 1.39 -12.17
C ALA A 171 12.97 0.23 -13.12
N PHE A 172 12.14 -0.69 -12.64
CA PHE A 172 11.70 -1.86 -13.42
C PHE A 172 10.79 -1.49 -14.61
N ASN A 173 10.09 -0.36 -14.52
CA ASN A 173 9.17 0.15 -15.52
C ASN A 173 9.76 1.28 -16.37
N VAL A 174 11.08 1.50 -16.31
CA VAL A 174 11.79 2.48 -17.13
C VAL A 174 12.47 1.76 -18.28
N ASP A 175 12.13 2.15 -19.51
CA ASP A 175 12.72 1.57 -20.71
C ASP A 175 14.22 1.88 -20.80
N GLY A 176 15.01 0.89 -21.24
CA GLY A 176 16.44 1.05 -21.50
C GLY A 176 17.36 1.01 -20.27
N LEU A 177 16.83 0.80 -19.06
CA LEU A 177 17.67 0.64 -17.86
C LEU A 177 18.04 -0.83 -17.57
N PRO A 178 19.21 -1.08 -16.93
CA PRO A 178 19.64 -2.44 -16.58
C PRO A 178 18.63 -3.20 -15.71
N SER A 179 17.89 -2.51 -14.84
CA SER A 179 16.80 -3.07 -14.05
C SER A 179 15.68 -3.68 -14.90
N ASN A 180 15.52 -3.27 -16.15
CA ASN A 180 14.57 -3.83 -17.11
C ASN A 180 15.16 -5.05 -17.84
N SER A 181 16.49 -5.19 -17.91
CA SER A 181 17.14 -6.35 -18.53
C SER A 181 16.98 -7.67 -17.76
N ILE A 182 16.54 -7.62 -16.49
CA ILE A 182 16.18 -8.82 -15.72
C ILE A 182 15.06 -9.62 -16.39
N PHE A 183 14.26 -8.97 -17.24
CA PHE A 183 13.19 -9.62 -18.00
C PHE A 183 13.69 -10.23 -19.31
N GLY A 184 15.00 -10.16 -19.59
CA GLY A 184 15.62 -10.69 -20.80
C GLY A 184 15.06 -10.06 -22.08
N GLU A 185 14.73 -10.89 -23.08
CA GLU A 185 14.13 -10.43 -24.34
C GLU A 185 12.66 -9.97 -24.21
N LYS A 186 12.03 -10.10 -23.03
CA LYS A 186 10.63 -9.72 -22.81
C LYS A 186 10.49 -8.20 -22.70
N LYS A 187 10.62 -7.50 -23.83
CA LYS A 187 10.46 -6.04 -23.95
C LYS A 187 9.04 -5.51 -23.69
N ASN A 188 8.07 -6.40 -23.44
CA ASN A 188 6.65 -6.04 -23.31
C ASN A 188 6.09 -6.37 -21.92
N ILE A 189 6.85 -6.08 -20.87
CA ILE A 189 6.49 -6.37 -19.47
C ILE A 189 6.26 -5.07 -18.71
N ARG A 190 5.28 -5.08 -17.80
CA ARG A 190 5.14 -4.09 -16.71
C ARG A 190 5.31 -4.79 -15.37
N ALA A 191 5.94 -4.12 -14.42
CA ALA A 191 6.15 -4.60 -13.06
C ALA A 191 5.29 -3.84 -12.06
N ILE A 192 4.83 -4.54 -11.03
CA ILE A 192 4.20 -3.94 -9.86
C ILE A 192 5.08 -4.31 -8.68
N VAL A 193 5.75 -3.34 -8.07
CA VAL A 193 6.55 -3.57 -6.86
C VAL A 193 5.60 -3.52 -5.66
N ALA A 194 5.30 -4.67 -5.07
CA ALA A 194 4.32 -4.82 -3.99
C ALA A 194 4.92 -5.59 -2.80
N GLY A 195 4.15 -5.74 -1.72
CA GLY A 195 4.46 -6.62 -0.59
C GLY A 195 5.90 -6.47 -0.09
N GLN A 196 6.20 -5.39 0.63
CA GLN A 196 7.55 -5.08 1.07
C GLN A 196 7.74 -5.13 2.59
N GLU A 197 8.97 -5.43 3.01
CA GLU A 197 9.37 -5.46 4.41
C GLU A 197 10.85 -5.05 4.57
N TRP A 198 11.13 -4.26 5.61
CA TRP A 198 12.49 -3.95 6.01
C TRP A 198 13.11 -5.10 6.78
N SER A 199 14.38 -5.42 6.49
CA SER A 199 15.19 -6.21 7.41
C SER A 199 15.27 -5.53 8.78
N SER A 200 15.28 -6.28 9.87
CA SER A 200 15.33 -5.74 11.24
C SER A 200 16.54 -4.84 11.52
N ASN A 201 17.69 -5.09 10.88
CA ASN A 201 18.89 -4.25 10.99
C ASN A 201 18.85 -3.00 10.07
N GLY A 202 17.85 -2.90 9.20
CA GLY A 202 17.66 -1.81 8.25
C GLY A 202 18.63 -1.81 7.06
N GLU A 203 19.40 -2.87 6.84
CA GLU A 203 20.35 -2.96 5.74
C GLU A 203 19.69 -3.32 4.41
N SER A 204 18.44 -3.79 4.43
CA SER A 204 17.74 -4.22 3.22
C SER A 204 16.22 -4.00 3.26
N ILE A 205 15.62 -3.94 2.08
CA ILE A 205 14.18 -4.12 1.87
C ILE A 205 13.98 -5.36 1.00
N TYR A 206 13.10 -6.25 1.44
CA TYR A 206 12.58 -7.35 0.63
C TYR A 206 11.25 -6.93 0.03
N PHE A 207 10.98 -7.29 -1.23
CA PHE A 207 9.71 -6.96 -1.87
C PHE A 207 9.30 -7.98 -2.93
N GLU A 208 7.99 -8.18 -3.08
CA GLU A 208 7.44 -8.95 -4.19
C GLU A 208 7.35 -8.08 -5.45
N MET A 209 7.61 -8.70 -6.60
CA MET A 209 7.39 -8.06 -7.88
C MET A 209 6.72 -9.02 -8.85
N PRO A 210 5.38 -9.07 -8.89
CA PRO A 210 4.67 -9.62 -10.03
C PRO A 210 4.90 -8.75 -11.27
N PHE A 211 4.96 -9.41 -12.43
CA PHE A 211 5.12 -8.74 -13.71
C PHE A 211 4.21 -9.36 -14.77
N TYR A 212 3.71 -8.50 -15.65
CA TYR A 212 2.60 -8.79 -16.56
C TYR A 212 3.00 -8.49 -18.00
N ASN A 213 2.53 -9.31 -18.93
CA ASN A 213 2.60 -8.99 -20.35
C ASN A 213 1.70 -7.80 -20.65
N LYS A 214 2.25 -6.71 -21.20
CA LYS A 214 1.47 -5.51 -21.54
C LYS A 214 0.44 -5.76 -22.66
N SER A 215 0.66 -6.76 -23.52
CA SER A 215 -0.22 -7.05 -24.67
C SER A 215 -1.52 -7.74 -24.32
N ASP A 216 -1.52 -8.64 -23.33
CA ASP A 216 -2.69 -9.45 -22.97
C ASP A 216 -3.02 -9.42 -21.48
N ASN A 217 -2.28 -8.60 -20.72
CA ASN A 217 -2.38 -8.43 -19.28
C ASN A 217 -2.25 -9.71 -18.44
N LYS A 218 -1.72 -10.80 -19.01
CA LYS A 218 -1.50 -12.03 -18.24
C LYS A 218 -0.26 -11.91 -17.37
N ILE A 219 -0.30 -12.53 -16.20
CA ILE A 219 0.86 -12.69 -15.33
C ILE A 219 1.95 -13.41 -16.12
N ALA A 220 3.10 -12.77 -16.27
CA ALA A 220 4.27 -13.33 -16.93
C ALA A 220 5.24 -13.97 -15.92
N GLY A 221 5.09 -13.66 -14.63
CA GLY A 221 5.78 -14.25 -13.50
C GLY A 221 5.74 -13.35 -12.27
N SER A 222 6.41 -13.78 -11.21
CA SER A 222 6.69 -12.98 -10.02
C SER A 222 8.06 -13.36 -9.44
N GLY A 223 8.59 -12.51 -8.56
CA GLY A 223 9.82 -12.81 -7.83
C GLY A 223 9.89 -12.04 -6.51
N LEU A 224 10.63 -12.61 -5.56
CA LEU A 224 11.04 -11.92 -4.33
C LEU A 224 12.40 -11.28 -4.57
N TRP A 225 12.49 -9.99 -4.29
CA TRP A 225 13.69 -9.19 -4.52
C TRP A 225 14.23 -8.65 -3.21
N LYS A 226 15.53 -8.38 -3.21
CA LYS A 226 16.24 -7.73 -2.12
C LYS A 226 16.92 -6.47 -2.65
N LEU A 227 16.63 -5.34 -2.02
CA LEU A 227 17.39 -4.10 -2.20
C LEU A 227 18.28 -3.92 -0.97
N GLU A 228 19.57 -3.74 -1.18
CA GLU A 228 20.56 -3.53 -0.11
C GLU A 228 20.96 -2.05 -0.05
N PHE A 229 21.06 -1.51 1.15
CA PHE A 229 21.57 -0.18 1.38
C PHE A 229 23.05 -0.22 1.72
N GLU A 230 23.77 0.79 1.28
CA GLU A 230 25.03 1.12 1.89
C GLU A 230 24.79 1.75 3.28
N GLY A 231 24.75 0.92 4.31
CA GLY A 231 24.51 1.33 5.70
C GLY A 231 23.03 1.36 6.09
N ASN A 232 22.78 1.21 7.39
CA ASN A 232 21.44 0.98 7.92
C ASN A 232 20.49 2.14 7.59
N CYS A 233 19.31 1.81 7.09
CA CYS A 233 18.24 2.73 6.73
C CYS A 233 18.66 3.79 5.70
N GLY A 234 19.68 3.49 4.86
CA GLY A 234 20.14 4.36 3.79
C GLY A 234 20.80 5.66 4.28
N LYS A 235 21.62 5.57 5.33
CA LYS A 235 22.29 6.70 6.01
C LYS A 235 23.60 7.20 5.37
N LYS A 236 24.02 6.66 4.23
CA LYS A 236 25.18 7.16 3.48
C LYS A 236 24.81 8.26 2.50
#